data_AF-A0A350LTY5-F1
#
_entry.id   AF-A0A350LTY5-F1
#
_cell.length_a   1.000
_cell.length_b   1.000
_cell.length_c   1.000
_cell.angle_alpha   90.00
_cell.angle_beta   90.00
_cell.angle_gamma   90.00
#
_symmetry.space_group_name_H-M   'P 1'
#
loop_
_entity.id
_entity.type
_entity.pdbx_description
1 polymer ?
#
loop_
_entity_poly.entity_id
_entity_poly.type
_entity_poly.pdbx_seq_one_letter_code
_entity_poly.pdbx_strand_id
1 'polypeptide(L)'
;GQAVAVDGVIGPRTVAAAEAAARAAPGHIADAYGIARRNYYFRLADARPALRKFARARSGGKGGWIRRAEEFISPRYHLSDAGFQRRVAEW
;
A
#
# COMPACT_ATOMS: atom_id res chain seq x y z
N GLY A 1 18.41 -2.94 -3.23
CA GLY A 1 17.38 -2.32 -4.10
C GLY A 1 18.05 -1.48 -5.16
N GLN A 2 17.28 -0.91 -6.10
CA GLN A 2 17.82 0.01 -7.11
C GLN A 2 18.06 1.40 -6.50
N ALA A 3 19.13 2.09 -6.87
CA ALA A 3 19.47 3.42 -6.35
C ALA A 3 18.74 4.53 -7.14
N VAL A 4 17.78 5.19 -6.51
CA VAL A 4 16.95 6.25 -7.10
C VAL A 4 16.82 7.42 -6.11
N ALA A 5 16.82 8.65 -6.61
CA ALA A 5 16.57 9.84 -5.79
C ALA A 5 15.06 9.98 -5.49
N VAL A 6 14.72 10.53 -4.31
CA VAL A 6 13.31 10.79 -3.92
C VAL A 6 12.99 12.27 -4.13
N ASP A 7 13.11 12.72 -5.36
CA ASP A 7 12.90 14.12 -5.77
C ASP A 7 11.50 14.40 -6.35
N GLY A 8 10.69 13.35 -6.54
CA GLY A 8 9.35 13.44 -7.13
C GLY A 8 9.32 13.47 -8.66
N VAL A 9 10.47 13.30 -9.33
CA VAL A 9 10.59 13.35 -10.79
C VAL A 9 10.71 11.95 -11.38
N ILE A 10 9.90 11.65 -12.40
CA ILE A 10 10.01 10.41 -13.20
C ILE A 10 10.92 10.70 -14.40
N GLY A 11 12.22 10.49 -14.23
CA GLY A 11 13.22 10.59 -15.30
C GLY A 11 13.78 9.23 -15.75
N PRO A 12 14.74 9.22 -16.70
CA PRO A 12 15.32 7.98 -17.25
C PRO A 12 15.89 7.02 -16.19
N ARG A 13 16.50 7.56 -15.12
CA ARG A 13 17.01 6.77 -13.99
C ARG A 13 15.90 6.05 -13.22
N THR A 14 14.78 6.73 -12.98
CA THR A 14 13.61 6.15 -12.31
C THR A 14 12.99 5.05 -13.16
N VAL A 15 12.88 5.26 -14.47
CA VAL A 15 12.39 4.26 -15.43
C VAL A 15 13.29 3.03 -15.44
N ALA A 16 14.60 3.19 -15.63
CA ALA A 16 15.55 2.08 -15.67
C ALA A 16 15.54 1.25 -14.37
N ALA A 17 15.43 1.91 -13.21
CA ALA A 17 15.31 1.24 -11.93
C ALA A 17 13.99 0.47 -11.78
N ALA A 18 12.86 1.06 -12.19
CA ALA A 18 11.56 0.40 -12.15
C ALA A 18 11.55 -0.85 -13.03
N GLU A 19 12.10 -0.75 -14.24
CA GLU A 19 12.25 -1.90 -15.14
C GLU A 19 13.18 -2.98 -14.56
N ALA A 20 14.33 -2.60 -14.01
CA ALA A 20 15.27 -3.55 -13.40
C ALA A 20 14.62 -4.31 -12.23
N ALA A 21 13.84 -3.62 -11.40
CA ALA A 21 13.10 -4.24 -10.32
C ALA A 21 11.97 -5.16 -10.84
N ALA A 22 11.25 -4.77 -11.89
CA ALA A 22 10.24 -5.60 -12.51
C ALA A 22 10.83 -6.88 -13.14
N ARG A 23 12.01 -6.79 -13.77
CA ARG A 23 12.73 -7.95 -14.33
C ARG A 23 13.30 -8.87 -13.26
N ALA A 24 13.82 -8.33 -12.16
CA ALA A 24 14.42 -9.11 -11.08
C ALA A 24 13.39 -9.95 -10.31
N ALA A 25 12.15 -9.47 -10.18
CA ALA A 25 11.08 -10.21 -9.53
C ALA A 25 9.72 -9.90 -10.21
N PRO A 26 9.40 -10.58 -11.32
CA PRO A 26 8.14 -10.38 -12.03
C PRO A 26 6.94 -10.53 -11.09
N GLY A 27 5.97 -9.62 -11.21
CA GLY A 27 4.77 -9.55 -10.37
C GLY A 27 4.99 -9.00 -8.95
N HIS A 28 6.19 -9.11 -8.38
CA HIS A 28 6.43 -8.73 -6.98
C HIS A 28 6.51 -7.21 -6.79
N ILE A 29 6.98 -6.46 -7.79
CA ILE A 29 7.02 -4.99 -7.71
C ILE A 29 5.62 -4.38 -7.59
N ALA A 30 4.63 -4.99 -8.25
CA ALA A 30 3.23 -4.56 -8.17
C ALA A 30 2.67 -4.82 -6.76
N ASP A 31 2.90 -6.03 -6.22
CA ASP A 31 2.53 -6.38 -4.84
C ASP A 31 3.17 -5.41 -3.83
N ALA A 32 4.48 -5.17 -3.97
CA ALA A 32 5.23 -4.29 -3.08
C ALA A 32 4.69 -2.84 -3.11
N TYR A 33 4.40 -2.32 -4.30
CA TYR A 33 3.81 -0.99 -4.44
C TYR A 33 2.39 -0.93 -3.85
N GLY A 34 1.55 -1.95 -4.08
CA GLY A 34 0.22 -2.04 -3.51
C GLY A 34 0.24 -2.06 -1.97
N ILE A 35 1.16 -2.84 -1.38
CA ILE A 35 1.38 -2.86 0.08
C ILE A 35 1.84 -1.49 0.59
N ALA A 36 2.78 -0.84 -0.11
CA ALA A 36 3.25 0.49 0.24
C ALA A 36 2.12 1.54 0.20
N ARG A 37 1.24 1.48 -0.81
CA ARG A 37 0.03 2.32 -0.92
C ARG A 37 -0.95 2.04 0.22
N ARG A 38 -1.24 0.78 0.54
CA ARG A 38 -2.10 0.40 1.69
C ARG A 38 -1.54 0.99 3.00
N ASN A 39 -0.24 0.87 3.21
CA ASN A 39 0.43 1.40 4.39
C ASN A 39 0.43 2.93 4.43
N TYR A 40 0.52 3.60 3.28
CA TYR A 40 0.36 5.05 3.18
C TYR A 40 -1.04 5.50 3.62
N TYR A 41 -2.09 4.81 3.20
CA TYR A 41 -3.46 5.10 3.64
C TYR A 41 -3.65 4.94 5.14
N PHE A 42 -3.05 3.90 5.73
CA PHE A 42 -3.04 3.76 7.19
C PHE A 42 -2.34 4.94 7.88
N ARG A 43 -1.16 5.35 7.41
CA ARG A 43 -0.44 6.52 7.96
C ARG A 43 -1.27 7.81 7.88
N LEU A 44 -2.02 8.02 6.79
CA LEU A 44 -2.93 9.16 6.67
C LEU A 44 -4.06 9.10 7.71
N ALA A 45 -4.63 7.91 7.94
CA ALA A 45 -5.70 7.71 8.92
C ALA A 45 -5.21 7.81 10.37
N ASP A 46 -3.97 7.43 10.65
CA ASP A 46 -3.35 7.62 11.96
C ASP A 46 -3.17 9.13 12.24
N ALA A 47 -2.64 9.87 11.27
CA ALA A 47 -2.37 11.31 11.42
C ALA A 47 -3.64 12.18 11.45
N ARG A 48 -4.76 11.72 10.86
CA ARG A 48 -5.99 12.51 10.75
C ARG A 48 -7.23 11.63 11.00
N PRO A 49 -7.83 11.66 12.20
CA PRO A 49 -8.98 10.82 12.55
C PRO A 49 -10.17 10.92 11.57
N ALA A 50 -10.42 12.11 11.00
CA ALA A 50 -11.47 12.31 10.00
C ALA A 50 -11.28 11.47 8.71
N LEU A 51 -10.07 11.00 8.42
CA LEU A 51 -9.75 10.13 7.29
C LEU A 51 -9.95 8.63 7.59
N ARG A 52 -10.13 8.23 8.85
CA ARG A 52 -10.34 6.81 9.24
C ARG A 52 -11.52 6.18 8.52
N LYS A 53 -12.56 6.96 8.20
CA LYS A 53 -13.74 6.52 7.42
C LYS A 53 -13.39 5.93 6.05
N PHE A 54 -12.23 6.26 5.47
CA PHE A 54 -11.78 5.71 4.21
C PHE A 54 -11.02 4.39 4.37
N ALA A 55 -10.38 4.18 5.53
CA ALA A 55 -9.61 2.98 5.84
C ALA A 55 -10.40 1.92 6.63
N ARG A 56 -11.43 2.31 7.39
CA ARG A 56 -12.33 1.45 8.16
C ARG A 56 -13.79 1.75 7.82
N ALA A 57 -14.55 0.73 7.46
CA ALA A 57 -15.98 0.82 7.17
C ALA A 57 -16.81 0.88 8.46
N ARG A 58 -18.07 1.33 8.37
CA ARG A 58 -19.01 1.36 9.52
C ARG A 58 -19.26 -0.02 10.13
N SER A 59 -19.18 -1.08 9.31
CA SER A 59 -19.26 -2.48 9.77
C SER A 59 -18.04 -2.94 10.58
N GLY A 60 -17.03 -2.09 10.76
CA GLY A 60 -15.78 -2.43 11.44
C GLY A 60 -14.75 -3.14 10.56
N GLY A 61 -15.09 -3.49 9.32
CA GLY A 61 -14.17 -4.10 8.36
C GLY A 61 -13.35 -3.09 7.54
N LYS A 62 -12.61 -3.62 6.55
CA LYS A 62 -11.76 -2.83 5.64
C LYS A 62 -12.57 -1.77 4.87
N GLY A 63 -12.12 -0.53 4.99
CA GLY A 63 -12.64 0.61 4.22
C GLY A 63 -12.23 0.56 2.74
N GLY A 64 -12.84 1.44 1.94
CA GLY A 64 -12.66 1.46 0.49
C GLY A 64 -11.21 1.64 0.03
N TRP A 65 -10.41 2.45 0.75
CA TRP A 65 -8.99 2.64 0.43
C TRP A 65 -8.18 1.35 0.59
N ILE A 66 -8.47 0.55 1.61
CA ILE A 66 -7.76 -0.71 1.87
C ILE A 66 -8.17 -1.77 0.85
N ARG A 67 -9.47 -1.93 0.61
CA ARG A 67 -9.99 -2.90 -0.38
C ARG A 67 -9.45 -2.60 -1.79
N ARG A 68 -9.48 -1.33 -2.20
CA ARG A 68 -8.97 -0.92 -3.51
C ARG A 68 -7.45 -1.06 -3.64
N ALA A 69 -6.69 -0.88 -2.56
CA ALA A 69 -5.26 -1.15 -2.59
C ALA A 69 -4.98 -2.65 -2.78
N GLU A 70 -5.77 -3.52 -2.13
CA GLU A 70 -5.63 -4.97 -2.21
C GLU A 70 -6.04 -5.57 -3.56
N GLU A 71 -6.86 -4.88 -4.37
CA GLU A 71 -7.13 -5.27 -5.77
C GLU A 71 -5.86 -5.38 -6.63
N PHE A 72 -4.79 -4.67 -6.27
CA PHE A 72 -3.50 -4.69 -6.96
C PHE A 72 -2.46 -5.60 -6.31
N ILE A 73 -2.85 -6.30 -5.24
CA ILE A 73 -1.95 -7.14 -4.44
C ILE A 73 -2.41 -8.59 -4.57
N SER A 74 -1.47 -9.51 -4.74
CA SER A 74 -1.73 -10.95 -4.71
C SER A 74 -2.45 -11.35 -3.41
N PRO A 75 -3.48 -12.21 -3.46
CA PRO A 75 -4.30 -12.56 -2.30
C PRO A 75 -3.53 -12.98 -1.05
N ARG A 76 -2.39 -13.67 -1.23
CA ARG A 76 -1.49 -14.10 -0.14
C ARG A 76 -0.92 -12.96 0.72
N TYR A 77 -0.91 -11.73 0.21
CA TYR A 77 -0.41 -10.54 0.93
C TYR A 77 -1.54 -9.60 1.38
N HIS A 78 -2.80 -9.98 1.16
CA HIS A 78 -3.93 -9.27 1.74
C HIS A 78 -3.85 -9.33 3.26
N LEU A 79 -4.26 -8.26 3.90
CA LEU A 79 -4.29 -8.22 5.36
C LEU A 79 -5.41 -9.16 5.82
N SER A 80 -5.15 -10.13 6.68
CA SER A 80 -6.25 -10.92 7.26
C SER A 80 -7.19 -10.02 8.06
N ASP A 81 -8.42 -10.46 8.29
CA ASP A 81 -9.36 -9.66 9.10
C ASP A 81 -8.82 -9.43 10.51
N ALA A 82 -8.23 -10.45 11.14
CA ALA A 82 -7.55 -10.31 12.42
C ALA A 82 -6.36 -9.33 12.34
N GLY A 83 -5.58 -9.38 11.26
CA GLY A 83 -4.50 -8.43 11.01
C GLY A 83 -5.00 -6.99 10.85
N PHE A 84 -6.14 -6.81 10.18
CA PHE A 84 -6.80 -5.53 10.02
C PHE A 84 -7.29 -4.99 11.37
N GLN A 85 -7.98 -5.81 12.17
CA GLN A 85 -8.45 -5.41 13.49
C GLN A 85 -7.29 -4.98 14.39
N ARG A 86 -6.20 -5.76 14.43
CA ARG A 86 -4.98 -5.35 15.16
C ARG A 86 -4.43 -4.02 14.66
N ARG A 87 -4.42 -3.79 13.35
CA ARG A 87 -3.88 -2.56 12.77
C ARG A 87 -4.69 -1.32 13.14
N VAL A 88 -5.99 -1.46 13.36
CA VAL A 88 -6.90 -0.34 13.64
C VAL A 88 -7.34 -0.28 15.10
N ALA A 89 -6.73 -1.06 16.00
CA ALA A 89 -7.14 -1.16 17.40
C ALA A 89 -7.02 0.17 18.17
N GLU A 90 -6.11 1.05 17.76
CA GLU A 90 -5.87 2.37 18.38
C GLU A 90 -6.79 3.48 17.82
N TRP A 91 -7.75 3.14 16.95
CA TRP A 91 -8.60 4.10 16.25
C TRP A 91 -10.01 4.25 16.82
#